data_AF-A0A2W6C0U8-F1
#
_entry.id   AF-A0A2W6C0U8-F1
#
_cell.length_a   1.000
_cell.length_b   1.000
_cell.length_c   1.000
_cell.angle_alpha   90.00
_cell.angle_beta   90.00
_cell.angle_gamma   90.00
#
_symmetry.space_group_name_H-M   'P 1'
#
loop_
_entity.id
_entity.type
_entity.pdbx_description
1 polymer ?
#
loop_
_entity_poly.entity_id
_entity_poly.type
_entity_poly.pdbx_seq_one_letter_code
_entity_poly.pdbx_strand_id
1 'polypeptide(L)'
;MGPVPQGDRQARAHPDRYKEHGDNLTKYGYWYDKHDLSEPWCGRFVSWVFAKAHHPLPRIQDAHGYQYCPDGVSYAKSHHMWHSGVTGAHEGDVIFYDWNGDGVSDHTGIVTRNNGDGSVNTIEGNSGPGSTEVVTHRRSGGTIMGYLRV
;
A
#
# COMPACT_ATOMS: atom_id res chain seq x y z
N MET A 1 -13.00 -8.26 23.55
CA MET A 1 -11.68 -7.73 23.15
C MET A 1 -10.90 -8.92 22.60
N GLY A 2 -10.81 -9.06 21.27
CA GLY A 2 -10.06 -10.16 20.67
C GLY A 2 -8.55 -9.94 20.82
N PRO A 3 -7.73 -11.00 20.85
CA PRO A 3 -6.28 -10.85 20.96
C PRO A 3 -5.76 -10.08 19.74
N VAL A 4 -5.04 -8.99 20.01
CA VAL A 4 -4.26 -8.27 19.01
C VAL A 4 -3.17 -9.22 18.48
N PRO A 5 -3.02 -9.39 17.14
CA PRO A 5 -2.00 -10.27 16.56
C PRO A 5 -0.60 -9.93 17.10
N GLN A 6 0.21 -10.96 17.37
CA GLN A 6 1.50 -10.81 18.08
C GLN A 6 2.52 -9.89 17.40
N GLY A 7 2.37 -9.60 16.10
CA GLY A 7 3.21 -8.66 15.34
C GLY A 7 3.16 -7.20 15.83
N ASP A 8 2.18 -6.85 16.66
CA ASP A 8 2.03 -5.49 17.22
C ASP A 8 3.14 -5.08 18.19
N ARG A 9 3.81 -6.04 18.84
CA ARG A 9 4.87 -5.73 19.81
C ARG A 9 6.19 -5.31 19.15
N GLN A 10 6.51 -5.83 17.95
CA GLN A 10 7.75 -5.46 17.24
C GLN A 10 7.58 -4.18 16.41
N ALA A 11 6.40 -3.94 15.84
CA ALA A 11 6.16 -2.79 14.97
C ALA A 11 6.17 -1.42 15.69
N ARG A 12 6.00 -1.38 17.02
CA ARG A 12 6.06 -0.14 17.81
C ARG A 12 7.49 0.40 17.97
N ALA A 13 8.51 -0.42 17.77
CA ALA A 13 9.91 -0.01 17.90
C ALA A 13 10.57 0.32 16.56
N HIS A 14 10.13 -0.33 15.46
CA HIS A 14 10.67 -0.13 14.11
C HIS A 14 9.55 -0.35 13.06
N PRO A 15 8.93 0.72 12.53
CA PRO A 15 7.81 0.59 11.57
C PRO A 15 8.22 -0.13 10.27
N ASP A 16 9.51 -0.07 9.92
CA ASP A 16 10.09 -0.67 8.70
C ASP A 16 10.38 -2.18 8.83
N ARG A 17 10.00 -2.82 9.93
CA ARG A 17 10.40 -4.22 10.24
C ARG A 17 9.25 -5.13 10.64
N TYR A 18 8.03 -4.85 10.14
CA TYR A 18 6.92 -5.77 10.36
C TYR A 18 7.12 -7.05 9.53
N LYS A 19 6.93 -8.21 10.17
CA LYS A 19 6.88 -9.53 9.52
C LYS A 19 5.70 -10.34 10.09
N GLU A 20 4.87 -10.88 9.21
CA GLU A 20 3.79 -11.81 9.57
C GLU A 20 4.21 -13.29 9.41
N HIS A 21 3.30 -14.21 9.74
CA HIS A 21 3.59 -15.65 9.77
C HIS A 21 3.32 -16.38 8.45
N GLY A 22 2.95 -15.67 7.38
CA GLY A 22 2.65 -16.24 6.06
C GLY A 22 1.21 -16.73 5.90
N ASP A 23 0.33 -16.31 6.81
CA ASP A 23 -1.10 -16.64 6.84
C ASP A 23 -2.01 -15.45 6.49
N ASN A 24 -1.43 -14.33 6.03
CA ASN A 24 -2.08 -13.03 5.81
C ASN A 24 -2.75 -12.42 7.06
N LEU A 25 -2.61 -13.03 8.24
CA LEU A 25 -3.21 -12.57 9.50
C LEU A 25 -2.45 -11.37 10.08
N THR A 26 -2.63 -10.23 9.44
CA THR A 26 -1.93 -8.99 9.81
C THR A 26 -2.77 -8.06 10.67
N LYS A 27 -2.10 -7.20 11.44
CA LYS A 27 -2.75 -6.07 12.13
C LYS A 27 -3.42 -5.10 11.15
N TYR A 28 -2.94 -5.03 9.92
CA TYR A 28 -3.50 -4.21 8.84
C TYR A 28 -4.81 -4.81 8.36
N GLY A 29 -4.84 -6.12 8.10
CA GLY A 29 -6.04 -6.91 7.83
C GLY A 29 -7.08 -6.74 8.93
N TYR A 30 -6.69 -6.97 10.19
CA TYR A 30 -7.60 -6.88 11.33
C TYR A 30 -8.21 -5.49 11.52
N TRP A 31 -7.44 -4.43 11.23
CA TRP A 31 -7.94 -3.07 11.29
C TRP A 31 -8.89 -2.74 10.14
N TYR A 32 -8.60 -3.25 8.94
CA TYR A 32 -9.40 -2.97 7.74
C TYR A 32 -10.73 -3.73 7.75
N ASP A 33 -10.66 -5.06 7.89
CA ASP A 33 -11.82 -5.94 8.04
C ASP A 33 -11.49 -7.10 8.98
N LYS A 34 -12.04 -7.04 10.20
CA LYS A 34 -11.87 -8.09 11.22
C LYS A 34 -12.54 -9.43 10.85
N HIS A 35 -13.39 -9.47 9.83
CA HIS A 35 -14.11 -10.65 9.38
C HIS A 35 -13.43 -11.38 8.22
N ASP A 36 -12.48 -10.73 7.55
CA ASP A 36 -11.74 -11.29 6.43
C ASP A 36 -10.27 -10.87 6.47
N LEU A 37 -9.43 -11.76 6.96
CA LEU A 37 -8.00 -11.52 7.17
C LEU A 37 -7.11 -12.17 6.10
N SER A 38 -7.66 -13.06 5.25
CA SER A 38 -6.86 -13.88 4.34
C SER A 38 -6.39 -13.15 3.07
N GLU A 39 -6.94 -11.97 2.81
CA GLU A 39 -6.65 -11.21 1.59
C GLU A 39 -5.24 -10.61 1.58
N PRO A 40 -4.60 -10.48 0.39
CA PRO A 40 -3.38 -9.71 0.21
C PRO A 40 -3.50 -8.32 0.85
N TRP A 41 -2.47 -7.93 1.60
CA TRP A 41 -2.57 -6.82 2.56
C TRP A 41 -1.83 -5.55 2.11
N CYS A 42 -1.42 -5.44 0.84
CA CYS A 42 -0.73 -4.27 0.31
C CYS A 42 -1.59 -2.98 0.39
N GLY A 43 -2.81 -3.01 -0.15
CA GLY A 43 -3.75 -1.86 -0.05
C GLY A 43 -4.18 -1.59 1.39
N ARG A 44 -4.43 -2.64 2.17
CA ARG A 44 -4.77 -2.53 3.61
C ARG A 44 -3.65 -1.89 4.43
N PHE A 45 -2.39 -2.20 4.12
CA PHE A 45 -1.22 -1.58 4.73
C PHE A 45 -1.18 -0.09 4.41
N VAL A 46 -1.30 0.30 3.13
CA VAL A 46 -1.31 1.72 2.73
C VAL A 46 -2.44 2.46 3.47
N SER A 47 -3.66 1.97 3.36
CA SER A 47 -4.85 2.48 4.05
C SER A 47 -4.62 2.66 5.57
N TRP A 48 -4.02 1.66 6.22
CA TRP A 48 -3.69 1.72 7.64
C TRP A 48 -2.66 2.81 7.95
N VAL A 49 -1.59 2.93 7.16
CA VAL A 49 -0.53 3.93 7.37
C VAL A 49 -1.13 5.35 7.31
N PHE A 50 -1.92 5.65 6.29
CA PHE A 50 -2.60 6.95 6.15
C PHE A 50 -3.53 7.24 7.33
N ALA A 51 -4.33 6.26 7.76
CA ALA A 51 -5.20 6.42 8.93
C ALA A 51 -4.42 6.65 10.23
N LYS A 52 -3.29 5.94 10.44
CA LYS A 52 -2.44 6.13 11.63
C LYS A 52 -1.61 7.40 11.61
N ALA A 53 -1.32 7.93 10.42
CA ALA A 53 -0.73 9.24 10.24
C ALA A 53 -1.74 10.40 10.42
N HIS A 54 -3.01 10.12 10.72
CA HIS A 54 -4.09 11.11 10.81
C HIS A 54 -4.41 11.81 9.48
N HIS A 55 -4.08 11.17 8.36
CA HIS A 55 -4.40 11.61 7.00
C HIS A 55 -5.14 10.47 6.28
N PRO A 56 -6.35 10.06 6.72
CA PRO A 56 -7.02 8.91 6.12
C PRO A 56 -7.26 9.13 4.62
N LEU A 57 -7.11 8.06 3.84
CA LEU A 57 -7.48 8.07 2.42
C LEU A 57 -8.98 8.37 2.26
N PRO A 58 -9.40 8.85 1.07
CA PRO A 58 -10.81 8.97 0.76
C PRO A 58 -11.55 7.63 0.89
N ARG A 59 -12.88 7.70 0.90
CA ARG A 59 -13.74 6.50 0.96
C ARG A 59 -13.77 5.77 -0.38
N ILE A 60 -12.66 5.11 -0.71
CA ILE A 60 -12.44 4.44 -2.01
C ILE A 60 -13.33 3.19 -2.13
N GLN A 61 -13.25 2.28 -1.15
CA GLN A 61 -14.17 1.15 -1.00
C GLN A 61 -15.05 1.34 0.23
N ASP A 62 -14.48 1.81 1.35
CA ASP A 62 -15.22 2.12 2.57
C ASP A 62 -14.51 3.22 3.42
N ALA A 63 -14.87 3.36 4.69
CA ALA A 63 -14.28 4.34 5.60
C ALA A 63 -12.77 4.15 5.87
N HIS A 64 -12.21 2.98 5.58
CA HIS A 64 -10.81 2.63 5.82
C HIS A 64 -9.93 2.88 4.60
N GLY A 65 -10.49 3.22 3.43
CA GLY A 65 -9.72 3.46 2.20
C GLY A 65 -9.97 2.35 1.19
N TYR A 66 -8.91 1.64 0.80
CA TYR A 66 -8.96 0.53 -0.15
C TYR A 66 -8.14 -0.67 0.32
N GLN A 67 -8.57 -1.86 -0.11
CA GLN A 67 -7.80 -3.10 -0.06
C GLN A 67 -7.44 -3.58 -1.46
N TYR A 68 -8.30 -3.32 -2.45
CA TYR A 68 -8.12 -3.78 -3.83
C TYR A 68 -7.46 -2.70 -4.68
N CYS A 69 -6.25 -2.95 -5.19
CA CYS A 69 -5.46 -1.96 -5.94
C CYS A 69 -6.21 -1.33 -7.12
N PRO A 70 -6.97 -2.09 -7.96
CA PRO A 70 -7.74 -1.51 -9.05
C PRO A 70 -8.82 -0.52 -8.61
N ASP A 71 -9.43 -0.69 -7.42
CA ASP A 71 -10.40 0.27 -6.90
C ASP A 71 -9.71 1.59 -6.52
N GLY A 72 -8.49 1.54 -5.96
CA GLY A 72 -7.65 2.71 -5.73
C GLY A 72 -7.35 3.48 -7.02
N VAL A 73 -6.96 2.78 -8.09
CA VAL A 73 -6.71 3.37 -9.41
C VAL A 73 -7.99 3.96 -10.01
N SER A 74 -9.11 3.24 -9.94
CA SER A 74 -10.41 3.68 -10.48
C SER A 74 -10.91 4.95 -9.78
N TYR A 75 -10.79 4.99 -8.45
CA TYR A 75 -11.12 6.18 -7.66
C TYR A 75 -10.25 7.37 -8.05
N ALA A 76 -8.93 7.17 -8.10
CA ALA A 76 -7.98 8.22 -8.48
C ALA A 76 -8.32 8.84 -9.84
N LYS A 77 -8.63 8.00 -10.82
CA LYS A 77 -8.99 8.43 -12.18
C LYS A 77 -10.32 9.17 -12.21
N SER A 78 -11.35 8.67 -11.54
CA SER A 78 -12.68 9.29 -11.51
C SER A 78 -12.73 10.63 -10.76
N HIS A 79 -11.76 10.87 -9.86
CA HIS A 79 -11.67 12.10 -9.08
C HIS A 79 -10.56 13.06 -9.55
N HIS A 80 -9.96 12.83 -10.72
CA HIS A 80 -8.87 13.65 -11.27
C HIS A 80 -7.63 13.76 -10.36
N MET A 81 -7.38 12.73 -9.55
CA MET A 81 -6.22 12.63 -8.64
C MET A 81 -5.12 11.70 -9.19
N TRP A 82 -5.37 11.06 -10.33
CA TRP A 82 -4.46 10.12 -10.98
C TRP A 82 -3.41 10.83 -11.83
N HIS A 83 -2.15 10.37 -11.70
CA HIS A 83 -1.06 10.75 -12.57
C HIS A 83 -0.36 9.50 -13.11
N SER A 84 -0.14 9.46 -14.43
CA SER A 84 0.52 8.33 -15.11
C SER A 84 2.04 8.33 -14.90
N GLY A 85 2.62 7.14 -14.73
CA GLY A 85 4.06 6.96 -14.53
C GLY A 85 4.57 7.54 -13.21
N VAL A 86 5.88 7.71 -13.09
CA VAL A 86 6.54 8.13 -11.84
C VAL A 86 6.97 9.60 -11.83
N THR A 87 6.91 10.27 -12.98
CA THR A 87 7.35 11.66 -13.10
C THR A 87 6.48 12.56 -12.23
N GLY A 88 7.13 13.40 -11.41
CA GLY A 88 6.45 14.32 -10.50
C GLY A 88 5.80 13.65 -9.29
N ALA A 89 6.08 12.36 -9.01
CA ALA A 89 5.72 11.75 -7.74
C ALA A 89 6.44 12.47 -6.58
N HIS A 90 5.79 12.57 -5.43
CA HIS A 90 6.28 13.19 -4.21
C HIS A 90 6.16 12.21 -3.04
N GLU A 91 6.89 12.50 -1.96
CA GLU A 91 6.73 11.79 -0.71
C GLU A 91 5.27 11.84 -0.24
N GLY A 92 4.71 10.70 0.14
CA GLY A 92 3.31 10.55 0.53
C GLY A 92 2.35 10.23 -0.61
N ASP A 93 2.76 10.23 -1.88
CA ASP A 93 1.88 9.72 -2.94
C ASP A 93 1.69 8.20 -2.81
N VAL A 94 0.49 7.72 -3.15
CA VAL A 94 0.21 6.28 -3.25
C VAL A 94 0.55 5.82 -4.65
N ILE A 95 1.53 4.94 -4.79
CA ILE A 95 1.98 4.42 -6.08
C ILE A 95 1.34 3.07 -6.39
N PHE A 96 1.09 2.81 -7.67
CA PHE A 96 0.46 1.58 -8.17
C PHE A 96 1.32 0.93 -9.26
N TYR A 97 1.37 -0.39 -9.22
CA TYR A 97 2.16 -1.21 -10.13
C TYR A 97 1.29 -2.14 -10.95
N ASP A 98 1.76 -2.41 -12.16
CA ASP A 98 1.26 -3.42 -13.10
C ASP A 98 2.49 -4.23 -13.50
N TRP A 99 2.66 -5.36 -12.83
CA TRP A 99 3.83 -6.23 -12.98
C TRP A 99 3.69 -7.16 -14.18
N ASN A 100 2.46 -7.51 -14.55
CA ASN A 100 2.19 -8.44 -15.65
C ASN A 100 1.92 -7.73 -16.99
N GLY A 101 1.70 -6.42 -16.98
CA GLY A 101 1.46 -5.57 -18.15
C GLY A 101 0.04 -5.67 -18.72
N ASP A 102 -0.95 -6.13 -17.93
CA ASP A 102 -2.33 -6.32 -18.38
C ASP A 102 -3.22 -5.06 -18.24
N GLY A 103 -2.68 -3.97 -17.69
CA GLY A 103 -3.38 -2.72 -17.45
C GLY A 103 -4.20 -2.69 -16.16
N VAL A 104 -4.12 -3.73 -15.32
CA VAL A 104 -4.74 -3.85 -14.01
C VAL A 104 -3.66 -3.72 -12.93
N SER A 105 -3.98 -3.02 -11.84
CA SER A 105 -2.99 -2.86 -10.78
C SER A 105 -2.86 -4.11 -9.93
N ASP A 106 -1.66 -4.66 -9.88
CA ASP A 106 -1.28 -5.82 -9.06
C ASP A 106 -0.93 -5.42 -7.63
N HIS A 107 -0.29 -4.25 -7.46
CA HIS A 107 0.36 -3.89 -6.20
C HIS A 107 0.38 -2.39 -5.96
N THR A 108 0.66 -2.01 -4.71
CA THR A 108 0.68 -0.61 -4.29
C THR A 108 1.68 -0.35 -3.16
N GLY A 109 2.06 0.91 -2.99
CA GLY A 109 3.00 1.37 -1.98
C GLY A 109 2.86 2.85 -1.67
N ILE A 110 3.67 3.33 -0.74
CA ILE A 110 3.78 4.75 -0.40
C ILE A 110 5.14 5.25 -0.85
N VAL A 111 5.17 6.32 -1.64
CA VAL A 111 6.43 6.97 -2.05
C VAL A 111 7.06 7.62 -0.82
N THR A 112 8.32 7.27 -0.55
CA THR A 112 9.14 7.91 0.50
C THR A 112 10.17 8.87 -0.08
N ARG A 113 10.51 8.73 -1.37
CA ARG A 113 11.40 9.66 -2.08
C ARG A 113 11.27 9.53 -3.59
N ASN A 114 11.20 10.64 -4.31
CA ASN A 114 11.48 10.67 -5.74
C ASN A 114 12.97 10.90 -5.98
N ASN A 115 13.61 10.02 -6.76
CA ASN A 115 15.05 10.06 -6.97
C ASN A 115 15.47 10.98 -8.13
N GLY A 116 14.53 11.46 -8.94
CA GLY A 116 14.80 12.36 -10.08
C GLY A 116 15.39 11.67 -11.31
N ASP A 117 15.62 10.36 -11.25
CA ASP A 117 16.20 9.54 -12.33
C ASP A 117 15.18 8.55 -12.93
N GLY A 118 13.88 8.82 -12.74
CA GLY A 118 12.81 7.89 -13.12
C GLY A 118 12.63 6.71 -12.16
N SER A 119 13.20 6.80 -10.95
CA SER A 119 12.95 5.86 -9.86
C SER A 119 12.43 6.55 -8.60
N VAL A 120 11.76 5.77 -7.75
CA VAL A 120 11.30 6.19 -6.42
C VAL A 120 11.76 5.20 -5.36
N ASN A 121 11.95 5.68 -4.15
CA ASN A 121 11.94 4.84 -2.96
C ASN A 121 10.52 4.77 -2.41
N THR A 122 10.15 3.61 -1.90
CA THR A 122 8.81 3.32 -1.40
C THR A 122 8.89 2.51 -0.13
N ILE A 123 7.82 2.54 0.66
CA ILE A 123 7.53 1.56 1.70
C ILE A 123 6.27 0.79 1.30
N GLU A 124 6.37 -0.53 1.30
CA GLU A 124 5.35 -1.43 0.76
C GLU A 124 5.10 -2.58 1.74
N GLY A 125 3.89 -3.12 1.74
CA GLY A 125 3.53 -4.33 2.48
C GLY A 125 3.07 -5.41 1.51
N ASN A 126 3.40 -6.68 1.74
CA ASN A 126 3.04 -7.80 0.87
C ASN A 126 3.49 -7.61 -0.59
N SER A 127 4.78 -7.31 -0.80
CA SER A 127 5.33 -6.99 -2.14
C SER A 127 5.49 -8.20 -3.08
N GLY A 128 4.70 -9.26 -2.92
CA GLY A 128 4.69 -10.43 -3.80
C GLY A 128 4.22 -11.72 -3.11
N PRO A 129 4.03 -12.81 -3.87
CA PRO A 129 3.58 -14.09 -3.33
C PRO A 129 4.45 -14.58 -2.16
N GLY A 130 3.83 -14.80 -1.00
CA GLY A 130 4.54 -15.23 0.22
C GLY A 130 5.35 -14.13 0.91
N SER A 131 5.26 -12.88 0.45
CA SER A 131 5.85 -11.74 1.15
C SER A 131 5.08 -11.49 2.44
N THR A 132 5.80 -11.59 3.55
CA THR A 132 5.26 -11.43 4.90
C THR A 132 5.68 -10.11 5.52
N GLU A 133 6.38 -9.25 4.79
CA GLU A 133 7.14 -8.15 5.37
C GLU A 133 6.66 -6.78 4.88
N VAL A 134 6.82 -5.77 5.74
CA VAL A 134 6.88 -4.37 5.30
C VAL A 134 8.32 -4.10 4.91
N VAL A 135 8.53 -3.67 3.67
CA VAL A 135 9.86 -3.54 3.08
C VAL A 135 9.96 -2.22 2.32
N THR A 136 11.14 -1.60 2.37
CA THR A 136 11.45 -0.47 1.51
C THR A 136 12.04 -0.93 0.18
N HIS A 137 11.52 -0.43 -0.93
CA HIS A 137 12.03 -0.75 -2.27
C HIS A 137 12.47 0.51 -3.01
N ARG A 138 13.56 0.40 -3.80
CA ARG A 138 13.81 1.31 -4.91
C ARG A 138 13.16 0.72 -6.16
N ARG A 139 12.23 1.43 -6.76
CA ARG A 139 11.41 0.98 -7.89
C ARG A 139 11.66 1.88 -9.11
N SER A 140 11.86 1.27 -10.27
CA SER A 140 12.05 1.97 -11.54
C SER A 140 10.75 2.03 -12.34
N GLY A 141 10.62 3.02 -13.24
CA GLY A 141 9.40 3.32 -13.99
C GLY A 141 8.79 2.19 -14.83
N GLY A 142 9.53 1.13 -15.16
CA GLY A 142 9.09 0.10 -16.12
C GLY A 142 7.86 -0.71 -15.70
N THR A 143 7.55 -0.79 -14.41
CA THR A 143 6.36 -1.48 -13.87
C THR A 143 5.43 -0.56 -13.09
N ILE A 144 5.69 0.75 -13.12
CA ILE A 144 4.89 1.77 -12.42
C ILE A 144 3.78 2.22 -13.36
N MET A 145 2.52 1.95 -12.98
CA MET A 145 1.36 2.47 -13.72
C MET A 145 1.22 3.97 -13.53
N GLY A 146 1.39 4.42 -12.30
CA GLY A 146 1.08 5.78 -11.89
C GLY A 146 0.91 5.89 -10.38
N TYR A 147 0.46 7.04 -9.95
CA TYR A 147 0.22 7.33 -8.55
C TYR A 147 -1.07 8.13 -8.36
N LEU A 148 -1.68 7.92 -7.20
CA LEU A 148 -2.75 8.72 -6.63
C LEU A 148 -2.11 9.79 -5.74
N ARG A 149 -2.43 11.05 -6.03
CA ARG A 149 -2.08 12.17 -5.15
C ARG A 149 -3.22 12.45 -4.18
N VAL A 150 -2.94 12.35 -2.88
CA VAL A 150 -3.89 12.63 -1.79
C VAL A 150 -3.54 13.90 -1.03
#